data_AF-A0A1F2W8V5-F1
#
_entry.id   AF-A0A1F2W8V5-F1
#
_cell.length_a   1.000
_cell.length_b   1.000
_cell.length_c   1.000
_cell.angle_alpha   90.00
_cell.angle_beta   90.00
_cell.angle_gamma   90.00
#
_symmetry.space_group_name_H-M   'P 1'
#
loop_
_entity.id
_entity.type
_entity.pdbx_description
1 polymer ?
#
loop_
_entity_poly.entity_id
_entity_poly.type
_entity_poly.pdbx_seq_one_letter_code
_entity_poly.pdbx_strand_id
1 'polypeptide(L)'
;MFVAEPAETFDALFGAHPVGVWSATRFDSRPQVMATPLALAHLDVVSSTQDEARSRFRSSPVLVTASSQTVGRGRRGTVWETADRAVAASLALLPRWPAVFWPLIPAVAGLSALDVLGSDAMLKWPNDVVVHGAKVAGILVESDPEAVVVGIGINLFWADPLPGAAGLVDEDPGPDTGPRVAEA
;
A
#
# COMPACT_ATOMS: atom_id res chain seq x y z
N MET A 1 37.84 7.25 -6.95
CA MET A 1 37.16 8.52 -6.59
C MET A 1 36.37 8.93 -7.82
N PHE A 2 35.11 8.53 -7.91
CA PHE A 2 34.20 8.99 -8.96
C PHE A 2 33.12 9.79 -8.25
N VAL A 3 33.23 11.11 -8.38
CA VAL A 3 32.20 12.05 -7.98
C VAL A 3 31.29 12.17 -9.21
N ALA A 4 30.11 11.55 -9.16
CA ALA A 4 29.07 11.81 -10.13
C ALA A 4 28.19 12.94 -9.57
N GLU A 5 28.03 14.00 -10.34
CA GLU A 5 27.13 15.12 -10.06
C GLU A 5 25.69 14.58 -9.86
N PRO A 6 25.02 14.86 -8.71
CA PRO A 6 23.81 14.12 -8.32
C PRO A 6 22.57 14.38 -9.19
N ALA A 7 22.49 15.51 -9.86
CA ALA A 7 21.25 15.99 -10.49
C ALA A 7 21.04 15.43 -11.91
N GLU A 8 22.08 15.40 -12.74
CA GLU A 8 21.96 15.01 -14.16
C GLU A 8 21.58 13.52 -14.34
N THR A 9 21.95 12.67 -13.38
CA THR A 9 21.67 11.23 -13.45
C THR A 9 20.20 10.92 -13.12
N PHE A 10 19.55 11.71 -12.27
CA PHE A 10 18.17 11.49 -11.86
C PHE A 10 17.19 11.88 -12.97
N ASP A 11 17.35 13.07 -13.55
CA ASP A 11 16.47 13.56 -14.62
C ASP A 11 16.60 12.73 -15.92
N ALA A 12 17.79 12.18 -16.21
CA ALA A 12 18.00 11.29 -17.34
C ALA A 12 17.28 9.93 -17.19
N LEU A 13 17.06 9.47 -15.95
CA LEU A 13 16.44 8.17 -15.64
C LEU A 13 14.92 8.26 -15.44
N PHE A 14 14.42 9.39 -14.96
CA PHE A 14 12.99 9.60 -14.64
C PHE A 14 12.29 10.58 -15.61
N GLY A 15 13.05 11.25 -16.49
CA GLY A 15 12.57 12.35 -17.31
C GLY A 15 12.57 13.65 -16.52
N ALA A 16 12.64 14.80 -17.22
CA ALA A 16 12.55 16.12 -16.59
C ALA A 16 11.19 16.27 -15.91
N HIS A 17 11.16 16.08 -14.60
CA HIS A 17 10.03 16.46 -13.78
C HIS A 17 10.23 17.92 -13.39
N PRO A 18 9.26 18.82 -13.60
CA PRO A 18 9.36 20.15 -13.01
C PRO A 18 9.55 19.96 -11.52
N VAL A 19 10.69 20.43 -11.00
CA VAL A 19 11.01 20.44 -9.57
C VAL A 19 10.09 21.46 -8.92
N GLY A 20 8.81 21.09 -8.82
CA GLY A 20 7.83 21.79 -8.02
C GLY A 20 8.27 21.64 -6.57
N VAL A 21 8.17 22.74 -5.82
CA VAL A 21 8.25 22.70 -4.36
C VAL A 21 7.25 21.63 -3.90
N TRP A 22 7.76 20.51 -3.37
CA TRP A 22 6.94 19.53 -2.67
C TRP A 22 6.43 20.22 -1.41
N SER A 23 5.33 20.96 -1.52
CA SER A 23 4.63 21.40 -0.33
C SER A 23 4.05 20.15 0.29
N ALA A 24 4.23 19.96 1.60
CA ALA A 24 3.51 18.98 2.41
C ALA A 24 1.99 19.28 2.50
N THR A 25 1.43 19.92 1.46
CA THR A 25 0.01 19.93 1.20
C THR A 25 -0.33 18.50 0.85
N ARG A 26 -0.77 17.76 1.89
CA ARG A 26 -1.39 16.43 1.88
C ARG A 26 -1.70 15.96 0.47
N PHE A 27 -1.21 14.78 0.10
CA PHE A 27 -1.75 14.02 -1.02
C PHE A 27 -3.29 14.03 -0.86
N ASP A 28 -3.96 14.91 -1.59
CA ASP A 28 -5.39 15.05 -1.50
C ASP A 28 -5.96 13.97 -2.39
N SER A 29 -6.45 12.89 -1.78
CA SER A 29 -7.16 11.81 -2.48
C SER A 29 -8.58 12.21 -2.90
N ARG A 30 -9.00 13.46 -2.62
CA ARG A 30 -10.34 14.00 -2.92
C ARG A 30 -10.58 14.60 -4.31
N PRO A 31 -9.64 14.82 -5.26
CA PRO A 31 -10.06 15.04 -6.63
C PRO A 31 -10.73 13.75 -7.08
N GLN A 32 -12.03 13.85 -7.38
CA GLN A 32 -12.91 12.75 -7.80
C GLN A 32 -12.43 12.00 -9.06
N VAL A 33 -11.28 12.38 -9.61
CA VAL A 33 -10.63 11.75 -10.75
C VAL A 33 -9.15 11.54 -10.41
N MET A 34 -8.76 10.29 -10.14
CA MET A 34 -7.36 9.89 -10.07
C MET A 34 -6.66 10.25 -11.38
N ALA A 35 -5.49 10.89 -11.31
CA ALA A 35 -4.71 11.26 -12.51
C ALA A 35 -4.37 10.05 -13.40
N THR A 36 -4.34 8.85 -12.81
CA THR A 36 -4.23 7.58 -13.53
C THR A 36 -5.57 6.85 -13.42
N PRO A 37 -6.25 6.54 -14.54
CA PRO A 37 -7.42 5.66 -14.53
C PRO A 37 -7.09 4.34 -13.84
N LEU A 38 -7.91 3.97 -12.86
CA LEU A 38 -7.73 2.81 -12.00
C LEU A 38 -9.00 1.96 -12.07
N ALA A 39 -8.86 0.65 -12.33
CA ALA A 39 -9.98 -0.26 -12.10
C ALA A 39 -10.06 -0.60 -10.60
N LEU A 40 -11.24 -0.46 -10.01
CA LEU A 40 -11.49 -0.79 -8.60
C LEU A 40 -12.33 -2.06 -8.51
N ALA A 41 -11.93 -2.98 -7.64
CA ALA A 41 -12.71 -4.15 -7.27
C ALA A 41 -12.72 -4.31 -5.76
N HIS A 42 -13.91 -4.54 -5.20
CA HIS A 42 -14.09 -4.91 -3.80
C HIS A 42 -14.67 -6.33 -3.74
N LEU A 43 -14.13 -7.16 -2.86
CA LEU A 43 -14.56 -8.54 -2.63
C LEU A 43 -14.85 -8.76 -1.15
N ASP A 44 -15.95 -9.41 -0.80
CA ASP A 44 -16.24 -9.70 0.60
C ASP A 44 -15.21 -10.69 1.18
N VAL A 45 -14.93 -11.76 0.44
CA VAL A 45 -13.97 -12.80 0.81
C VAL A 45 -13.13 -13.18 -0.40
N VAL A 46 -11.82 -13.27 -0.22
CA VAL A 46 -10.86 -13.71 -1.25
C VAL A 46 -9.79 -14.61 -0.62
N SER A 47 -9.08 -15.41 -1.42
CA SER A 47 -7.87 -16.09 -0.92
C SER A 47 -6.76 -15.09 -0.60
N SER A 48 -6.41 -14.26 -1.58
CA SER A 48 -5.41 -13.20 -1.47
C SER A 48 -5.77 -12.07 -2.43
N THR A 49 -5.83 -10.84 -1.92
CA THR A 49 -6.01 -9.63 -2.76
C THR A 49 -4.85 -9.47 -3.74
N GLN A 50 -3.65 -9.96 -3.40
CA GLN A 50 -2.46 -9.86 -4.23
C GLN A 50 -2.56 -10.74 -5.48
N ASP A 51 -3.06 -11.98 -5.31
CA ASP A 51 -3.29 -12.90 -6.43
C ASP A 51 -4.39 -12.37 -7.35
N GLU A 52 -5.45 -11.82 -6.76
CA GLU A 52 -6.57 -11.26 -7.52
C GLU A 52 -6.19 -9.98 -8.27
N ALA A 53 -5.40 -9.10 -7.65
CA ALA A 53 -4.91 -7.90 -8.32
C ALA A 53 -4.02 -8.27 -9.51
N ARG A 54 -3.14 -9.26 -9.34
CA ARG A 54 -2.32 -9.80 -10.44
C ARG A 54 -3.18 -10.39 -11.56
N SER A 55 -4.17 -11.22 -11.21
CA SER A 55 -5.03 -11.91 -12.18
C SER A 55 -5.88 -10.95 -13.02
N ARG A 56 -6.22 -9.78 -12.47
CA ARG A 56 -7.00 -8.73 -13.15
C ARG A 56 -6.14 -7.72 -13.91
N PHE A 57 -4.86 -7.58 -13.57
CA PHE A 57 -3.98 -6.63 -14.22
C PHE A 57 -3.80 -6.96 -15.71
N ARG A 58 -3.95 -5.96 -16.56
CA ARG A 58 -3.72 -6.07 -18.01
C ARG A 58 -2.78 -4.94 -18.42
N SER A 59 -3.33 -3.76 -18.67
CA SER A 59 -2.58 -2.56 -19.08
C SER A 59 -2.87 -1.34 -18.21
N SER A 60 -3.98 -1.36 -17.48
CA SER A 60 -4.36 -0.29 -16.55
C SER A 60 -4.17 -0.78 -15.11
N PRO A 61 -3.75 0.10 -14.18
CA PRO A 61 -3.68 -0.26 -12.77
C PRO A 61 -5.00 -0.80 -12.24
N VAL A 62 -4.93 -1.75 -11.30
CA VAL A 62 -6.09 -2.36 -10.65
C VAL A 62 -5.89 -2.34 -9.14
N LEU A 63 -6.84 -1.76 -8.41
CA LEU A 63 -6.93 -1.86 -6.96
C LEU A 63 -7.97 -2.90 -6.59
N VAL A 64 -7.53 -3.96 -5.93
CA VAL A 64 -8.40 -4.96 -5.31
C VAL A 64 -8.40 -4.73 -3.81
N THR A 65 -9.58 -4.65 -3.22
CA THR A 65 -9.77 -4.62 -1.78
C THR A 65 -10.60 -5.82 -1.36
N ALA A 66 -10.38 -6.31 -0.13
CA ALA A 66 -11.23 -7.31 0.44
C ALA A 66 -11.47 -7.11 1.94
N SER A 67 -12.67 -7.48 2.38
CA SER A 67 -13.05 -7.47 3.80
C SER A 67 -12.41 -8.63 4.57
N SER A 68 -12.13 -9.76 3.89
CA SER A 68 -11.46 -10.91 4.49
C SER A 68 -10.58 -11.66 3.49
N GLN A 69 -9.42 -12.14 3.97
CA GLN A 69 -8.53 -13.04 3.22
C GLN A 69 -8.45 -14.40 3.90
N THR A 70 -8.63 -15.49 3.15
CA THR A 70 -8.50 -16.86 3.70
C THR A 70 -7.07 -17.41 3.65
N VAL A 71 -6.22 -16.84 2.78
CA VAL A 71 -4.82 -17.25 2.60
C VAL A 71 -3.93 -15.99 2.48
N GLY A 72 -4.12 -15.05 3.41
CA GLY A 72 -3.30 -13.85 3.50
C GLY A 72 -1.82 -14.20 3.72
N ARG A 73 -0.92 -13.46 3.07
CA ARG A 73 0.53 -13.73 3.12
C ARG A 73 1.32 -12.47 3.48
N GLY A 74 2.41 -12.69 4.19
CA GLY A 74 3.48 -11.73 4.43
C GLY A 74 4.74 -12.09 3.65
N ARG A 75 5.81 -11.35 3.92
CA ARG A 75 7.11 -11.59 3.27
C ARG A 75 7.65 -12.97 3.65
N ARG A 76 8.43 -13.56 2.74
CA ARG A 76 9.07 -14.87 2.94
C ARG A 76 8.07 -15.99 3.25
N GLY A 77 6.82 -15.86 2.81
CA GLY A 77 5.79 -16.88 2.97
C GLY A 77 5.20 -16.99 4.37
N THR A 78 5.40 -16.00 5.26
CA THR A 78 4.70 -15.99 6.55
C THR A 78 3.21 -15.81 6.34
N VAL A 79 2.38 -16.36 7.21
CA VAL A 79 0.93 -16.11 7.18
C VAL A 79 0.65 -14.68 7.62
N TRP A 80 -0.26 -14.01 6.93
CA TRP A 80 -0.83 -12.75 7.40
C TRP A 80 -2.08 -13.05 8.24
N GLU A 81 -1.98 -12.82 9.53
CA GLU A 81 -3.08 -12.96 10.47
C GLU A 81 -4.03 -11.78 10.34
N THR A 82 -5.32 -12.05 10.24
CA THR A 82 -6.34 -11.02 10.00
C THR A 82 -6.94 -10.58 11.33
N ALA A 83 -6.82 -9.29 11.64
CA ALA A 83 -7.46 -8.67 12.80
C ALA A 83 -9.00 -8.72 12.70
N ASP A 84 -9.70 -8.50 13.82
CA ASP A 84 -11.17 -8.49 13.88
C ASP A 84 -11.79 -7.54 12.84
N ARG A 85 -11.14 -6.39 12.63
CA ARG A 85 -11.36 -5.55 11.46
C ARG A 85 -10.04 -5.22 10.79
N ALA A 86 -9.95 -5.55 9.51
CA ALA A 86 -8.77 -5.29 8.73
C ALA A 86 -9.12 -4.73 7.35
N VAL A 87 -8.21 -3.94 6.81
CA VAL A 87 -8.20 -3.60 5.39
C VAL A 87 -7.17 -4.49 4.72
N ALA A 88 -7.59 -5.26 3.72
CA ALA A 88 -6.69 -5.88 2.76
C ALA A 88 -6.85 -5.17 1.41
N ALA A 89 -5.77 -4.58 0.90
CA ALA A 89 -5.77 -3.90 -0.38
C ALA A 89 -4.52 -4.24 -1.18
N SER A 90 -4.66 -4.47 -2.48
CA SER A 90 -3.55 -4.74 -3.40
C SER A 90 -3.70 -3.95 -4.68
N LEU A 91 -2.68 -3.14 -5.00
CA LEU A 91 -2.58 -2.36 -6.22
C LEU A 91 -1.63 -3.06 -7.20
N ALA A 92 -2.15 -3.57 -8.31
CA ALA A 92 -1.35 -4.05 -9.42
C ALA A 92 -1.12 -2.93 -10.44
N LEU A 93 0.13 -2.71 -10.82
CA LEU A 93 0.55 -1.71 -11.80
C LEU A 93 1.85 -2.14 -12.49
N LEU A 94 2.15 -1.55 -13.65
CA LEU A 94 3.48 -1.64 -14.25
C LEU A 94 4.16 -0.27 -14.13
N PRO A 95 5.15 -0.11 -13.24
CA PRO A 95 5.82 1.17 -13.06
C PRO A 95 6.61 1.58 -14.30
N ARG A 96 6.59 2.87 -14.65
CA ARG A 96 7.31 3.40 -15.83
C ARG A 96 8.81 3.56 -15.64
N TRP A 97 9.30 3.56 -14.41
CA TRP A 97 10.72 3.62 -14.09
C TRP A 97 11.43 2.26 -14.25
N PRO A 98 12.77 2.25 -14.43
CA PRO A 98 13.54 1.02 -14.61
C PRO A 98 13.37 0.00 -13.46
N ALA A 99 13.30 -1.28 -13.80
CA ALA A 99 13.09 -2.39 -12.84
C ALA A 99 14.13 -2.48 -11.71
N VAL A 100 15.35 -1.96 -11.95
CA VAL A 100 16.41 -1.85 -10.93
C VAL A 100 15.99 -1.02 -9.71
N PHE A 101 14.99 -0.12 -9.86
CA PHE A 101 14.47 0.72 -8.78
C PHE A 101 13.25 0.14 -8.08
N TRP A 102 12.64 -0.94 -8.58
CA TRP A 102 11.47 -1.56 -7.94
C TRP A 102 11.69 -1.98 -6.48
N PRO A 103 12.91 -2.35 -6.01
CA PRO A 103 13.16 -2.58 -4.59
C PRO A 103 12.88 -1.37 -3.66
N LEU A 104 12.69 -0.16 -4.21
CA LEU A 104 12.30 1.04 -3.46
C LEU A 104 10.78 1.16 -3.26
N ILE A 105 9.96 0.41 -4.00
CA ILE A 105 8.49 0.47 -3.94
C ILE A 105 7.94 0.24 -2.53
N PRO A 106 8.45 -0.73 -1.72
CA PRO A 106 7.99 -0.87 -0.34
C PRO A 106 8.16 0.40 0.51
N ALA A 107 9.24 1.16 0.28
CA ALA A 107 9.48 2.42 1.00
C ALA A 107 8.49 3.51 0.54
N VAL A 108 8.23 3.62 -0.76
CA VAL A 108 7.22 4.55 -1.30
C VAL A 108 5.83 4.23 -0.78
N ALA A 109 5.43 2.95 -0.79
CA ALA A 109 4.17 2.49 -0.24
C ALA A 109 4.08 2.77 1.27
N GLY A 110 5.18 2.54 2.00
CA GLY A 110 5.29 2.82 3.43
C GLY A 110 5.06 4.28 3.74
N LEU A 111 5.78 5.18 3.09
CA LEU A 111 5.61 6.63 3.25
C LEU A 111 4.18 7.08 2.91
N SER A 112 3.62 6.54 1.82
CA SER A 112 2.23 6.83 1.44
C SER A 112 1.22 6.39 2.51
N ALA A 113 1.48 5.26 3.19
CA ALA A 113 0.66 4.81 4.30
C ALA A 113 0.78 5.74 5.52
N LEU A 114 1.99 6.24 5.83
CA LEU A 114 2.18 7.17 6.96
C LEU A 114 1.38 8.46 6.77
N ASP A 115 1.36 9.00 5.54
CA ASP A 115 0.59 10.22 5.22
C ASP A 115 -0.92 10.07 5.50
N VAL A 116 -1.46 8.86 5.36
CA VAL A 116 -2.87 8.55 5.61
C VAL A 116 -3.13 8.22 7.08
N LEU A 117 -2.24 7.45 7.70
CA LEU A 117 -2.42 6.92 9.07
C LEU A 117 -2.14 7.96 10.16
N GLY A 118 -1.43 9.03 9.86
CA GLY A 118 -1.19 10.14 10.78
C GLY A 118 0.20 10.13 11.43
N SER A 119 0.45 11.12 12.30
CA SER A 119 1.79 11.47 12.78
C SER A 119 2.47 10.43 13.68
N ASP A 120 1.70 9.58 14.34
CA ASP A 120 2.24 8.58 15.26
C ASP A 120 2.64 7.28 14.53
N ALA A 121 2.28 7.14 13.25
CA ALA A 121 2.66 6.03 12.43
C ALA A 121 4.11 6.16 11.98
N MET A 122 4.88 5.08 12.13
CA MET A 122 6.27 4.99 11.69
C MET A 122 6.47 3.79 10.78
N LEU A 123 7.30 3.94 9.74
CA LEU A 123 7.74 2.82 8.91
C LEU A 123 8.91 2.10 9.59
N LYS A 124 8.64 0.94 10.19
CA LYS A 124 9.68 0.00 10.61
C LYS A 124 10.18 -0.74 9.37
N TRP A 125 11.38 -0.36 8.92
CA TRP A 125 11.97 -0.91 7.72
C TRP A 125 12.05 -2.45 7.78
N PRO A 126 11.74 -3.16 6.68
CA PRO A 126 11.45 -2.63 5.34
C PRO A 126 9.98 -2.46 4.99
N ASN A 127 9.04 -2.92 5.82
CA ASN A 127 7.68 -3.14 5.34
C ASN A 127 6.59 -3.15 6.42
N ASP A 128 6.91 -2.83 7.67
CA ASP A 128 5.93 -2.81 8.75
C ASP A 128 5.60 -1.36 9.10
N VAL A 129 4.33 -1.02 9.24
CA VAL A 129 3.91 0.24 9.86
C VAL A 129 3.61 -0.03 11.32
N VAL A 130 4.21 0.77 12.19
CA VAL A 130 4.06 0.67 13.64
C VAL A 130 3.49 1.96 14.21
N VAL A 131 2.66 1.84 15.23
CA VAL A 131 2.16 2.95 16.04
C VAL A 131 2.49 2.61 17.50
N HIS A 132 3.09 3.54 18.22
CA HIS A 132 3.54 3.34 19.61
C HIS A 132 4.38 2.06 19.84
N GLY A 133 5.16 1.66 18.82
CA GLY A 133 6.04 0.48 18.87
C GLY A 133 5.36 -0.87 18.52
N ALA A 134 4.05 -0.89 18.29
CA ALA A 134 3.30 -2.09 17.88
C ALA A 134 2.94 -2.03 16.39
N LYS A 135 2.96 -3.18 15.71
CA LYS A 135 2.65 -3.29 14.28
C LYS A 135 1.16 -3.17 14.02
N VAL A 136 0.78 -2.17 13.24
CA VAL A 136 -0.62 -1.90 12.82
C VAL A 136 -0.85 -2.18 11.34
N ALA A 137 0.20 -2.20 10.51
CA ALA A 137 0.08 -2.58 9.11
C ALA A 137 1.31 -3.32 8.59
N GLY A 138 1.13 -4.06 7.50
CA GLY A 138 2.19 -4.73 6.77
C GLY A 138 2.05 -4.48 5.28
N ILE A 139 3.19 -4.25 4.63
CA ILE A 139 3.30 -4.05 3.20
C ILE A 139 3.98 -5.27 2.57
N LEU A 140 3.46 -5.72 1.44
CA LEU A 140 4.03 -6.81 0.67
C LEU A 140 4.08 -6.41 -0.80
N VAL A 141 5.27 -6.34 -1.37
CA VAL A 141 5.47 -6.05 -2.80
C VAL A 141 5.98 -7.30 -3.48
N GLU A 142 5.25 -7.74 -4.50
CA GLU A 142 5.63 -8.84 -5.37
C GLU A 142 5.71 -8.34 -6.81
N SER A 143 6.78 -8.68 -7.51
CA SER A 143 7.03 -8.20 -8.87
C SER A 143 7.49 -9.32 -9.79
N ASP A 144 7.02 -9.26 -11.04
CA ASP A 144 7.54 -10.04 -12.17
C ASP A 144 7.71 -9.09 -13.38
N PRO A 145 8.18 -9.56 -14.55
CA PRO A 145 8.35 -8.70 -15.73
C PRO A 145 7.07 -8.03 -16.23
N GLU A 146 5.88 -8.52 -15.87
CA GLU A 146 4.60 -8.03 -16.36
C GLU A 146 3.96 -7.03 -15.40
N ALA A 147 4.13 -7.19 -14.09
CA ALA A 147 3.50 -6.34 -13.09
C ALA A 147 4.24 -6.31 -11.75
N VAL A 148 4.09 -5.17 -11.06
CA VAL A 148 4.33 -5.03 -9.63
C VAL A 148 2.97 -4.98 -8.91
N VAL A 149 2.83 -5.77 -7.85
CA VAL A 149 1.64 -5.78 -7.00
C VAL A 149 2.04 -5.34 -5.59
N VAL A 150 1.49 -4.21 -5.17
CA VAL A 150 1.70 -3.59 -3.86
C VAL A 150 0.52 -3.91 -2.97
N GLY A 151 0.69 -4.87 -2.07
CA GLY A 151 -0.27 -5.21 -1.03
C GLY A 151 -0.03 -4.42 0.25
N ILE A 152 -1.10 -3.95 0.88
CA ILE A 152 -1.13 -3.41 2.23
C ILE A 152 -2.24 -4.08 3.04
N GLY A 153 -1.88 -4.60 4.20
CA GLY A 153 -2.80 -5.10 5.22
C GLY A 153 -2.76 -4.18 6.43
N ILE A 154 -3.90 -3.63 6.85
CA ILE A 154 -4.01 -2.73 8.00
C ILE A 154 -4.94 -3.36 9.03
N ASN A 155 -4.49 -3.45 10.27
CA ASN A 155 -5.32 -3.81 11.41
C ASN A 155 -6.08 -2.56 11.85
N LEU A 156 -7.37 -2.45 11.52
CA LEU A 156 -8.18 -1.32 11.99
C LEU A 156 -8.46 -1.48 13.48
N PHE A 157 -9.03 -2.62 13.87
CA PHE A 157 -9.36 -2.94 15.25
C PHE A 157 -9.02 -4.40 15.53
N TRP A 158 -8.44 -4.67 16.70
CA TRP A 158 -8.08 -6.01 17.15
C TRP A 158 -8.20 -6.11 18.68
N ALA A 159 -9.20 -6.86 19.16
CA ALA A 159 -9.50 -6.97 20.58
C ALA A 159 -8.43 -7.76 21.37
N ASP A 160 -7.84 -8.78 20.74
CA ASP A 160 -6.78 -9.61 21.33
C ASP A 160 -5.62 -9.79 20.33
N PRO A 161 -4.75 -8.77 20.19
CA PRO A 161 -3.69 -8.78 19.19
C PRO A 161 -2.54 -9.73 19.55
N LEU A 162 -1.90 -10.28 18.53
CA LEU A 162 -0.67 -11.05 18.69
C LEU A 162 0.45 -10.21 19.33
N PRO A 163 1.43 -10.83 20.02
CA PRO A 163 2.54 -10.11 20.62
C PRO A 163 3.25 -9.18 19.63
N GLY A 164 3.27 -7.88 19.93
CA GLY A 164 3.90 -6.86 19.09
C GLY A 164 3.05 -6.36 17.91
N ALA A 165 1.81 -6.82 17.79
CA ALA A 165 0.80 -6.24 16.89
C ALA A 165 -0.22 -5.39 17.68
N ALA A 166 -0.94 -4.53 16.97
CA ALA A 166 -2.05 -3.75 17.51
C ALA A 166 -3.06 -3.43 16.40
N GLY A 167 -4.27 -3.03 16.80
CA GLY A 167 -5.19 -2.27 15.96
C GLY A 167 -4.76 -0.81 15.83
N LEU A 168 -5.22 -0.14 14.79
CA LEU A 168 -5.03 1.30 14.58
C LEU A 168 -5.91 2.12 15.53
N VAL A 169 -7.10 1.62 15.84
CA VAL A 169 -8.03 2.21 16.80
C VAL A 169 -8.22 1.28 18.01
N ASP A 170 -8.42 1.89 19.18
CA ASP A 170 -8.57 1.16 20.45
C ASP A 170 -9.97 0.58 20.66
N GLU A 171 -10.98 1.12 19.96
CA GLU A 171 -12.38 0.69 20.04
C GLU A 171 -12.87 0.20 18.69
N ASP A 172 -13.78 -0.78 18.70
CA ASP A 172 -14.43 -1.26 17.48
C ASP A 172 -15.15 -0.09 16.79
N PRO A 173 -14.76 0.31 15.56
CA PRO A 173 -15.40 1.42 14.83
C PRO A 173 -16.85 1.11 14.41
N GLY A 174 -17.34 -0.11 14.65
CA GLY A 174 -18.66 -0.56 14.30
C GLY A 174 -18.74 -1.10 12.86
N PRO A 175 -19.95 -1.46 12.40
CA PRO A 175 -20.14 -1.95 11.04
C PRO A 175 -19.80 -0.87 10.00
N ASP A 176 -19.22 -1.29 8.87
CA ASP A 176 -18.98 -0.44 7.70
C ASP A 176 -20.31 0.11 7.16
N THR A 177 -20.74 1.24 7.71
CA THR A 177 -22.00 1.92 7.39
C THR A 177 -21.77 3.23 6.62
N GLY A 178 -20.50 3.54 6.30
CA GLY A 178 -20.14 4.68 5.47
C GLY A 178 -20.50 4.47 4.00
N PRO A 179 -20.64 5.57 3.22
CA PRO A 179 -20.85 5.47 1.78
C PRO A 179 -19.69 4.71 1.13
N ARG A 180 -20.01 3.70 0.31
CA ARG A 180 -19.01 2.92 -0.41
C ARG A 180 -18.33 3.80 -1.45
N VAL A 181 -17.00 3.93 -1.37
CA VAL A 181 -16.18 4.73 -2.29
C VAL A 181 -16.34 4.30 -3.75
N ALA A 182 -16.72 3.04 -4.00
CA ALA A 182 -16.95 2.48 -5.34
C ALA A 182 -18.36 2.72 -5.92
N GLU A 183 -19.28 3.32 -5.16
CA GLU A 183 -20.66 3.58 -5.60
C GLU A 183 -20.87 5.05 -6.04
N ALA A 184 -19.78 5.83 -6.18
CA ALA A 184 -19.78 7.22 -6.63
C ALA A 184 -19.29 7.39 -8.06
#